data_AF-A0A358HS03-F1
#
_entry.id   AF-A0A358HS03-F1
#
_cell.length_a   1.000
_cell.length_b   1.000
_cell.length_c   1.000
_cell.angle_alpha   90.00
_cell.angle_beta   90.00
_cell.angle_gamma   90.00
#
_symmetry.space_group_name_H-M   'P 1'
#
loop_
_entity.id
_entity.type
_entity.pdbx_description
1 polymer ?
#
loop_
_entity_poly.entity_id
_entity_poly.type
_entity_poly.pdbx_seq_one_letter_code
_entity_poly.pdbx_strand_id
1 'polypeptide(L)' 'MGISSSQIGRAIGNVVQIGLRTVLPPRCGGCGEITDTTHAVCADCWAGLRFITA' A
#
# COMPACT_ATOMS: atom_id res chain seq x y z
N MET A 1 30.83 8.66 -10.98
CA MET A 1 29.57 8.68 -10.23
C MET A 1 28.43 8.66 -11.27
N GLY A 2 28.05 7.48 -11.76
CA GLY A 2 27.05 7.34 -12.82
C GLY A 2 25.75 6.77 -12.26
N ILE A 3 24.60 7.34 -12.66
CA ILE A 3 23.28 6.79 -12.38
C ILE A 3 23.09 5.50 -13.18
N SER A 4 22.99 4.37 -12.48
CA SER A 4 22.72 3.07 -13.10
C SER A 4 21.29 3.02 -13.67
N SER A 5 21.07 2.32 -14.77
CA SER A 5 19.74 2.12 -15.38
C SER A 5 18.72 1.55 -14.39
N SER A 6 19.18 0.77 -13.41
CA SER A 6 18.33 0.26 -12.32
C SER A 6 17.83 1.35 -11.37
N GLN A 7 18.60 2.41 -11.16
CA GLN A 7 18.19 3.55 -10.32
C GLN A 7 17.10 4.36 -11.02
N ILE A 8 17.17 4.51 -12.34
CA ILE A 8 16.15 5.19 -13.15
C ILE A 8 14.81 4.45 -13.04
N GLY A 9 14.81 3.12 -13.19
CA GLY A 9 13.59 2.32 -13.06
C GLY A 9 12.91 2.43 -11.69
N ARG A 10 13.71 2.43 -10.61
CA ARG A 10 13.20 2.64 -9.24
C ARG A 10 12.60 4.03 -9.04
N ALA A 11 13.24 5.06 -9.57
CA ALA A 11 12.75 6.43 -9.47
C ALA A 11 11.38 6.59 -10.16
N ILE A 12 11.23 6.05 -11.37
CA ILE A 12 9.95 6.06 -12.10
C ILE A 12 8.87 5.32 -11.31
N GLY A 13 9.17 4.12 -10.79
CA GLY A 13 8.24 3.33 -10.00
C GLY A 13 7.72 4.08 -8.77
N ASN A 14 8.61 4.77 -8.05
CA ASN A 14 8.24 5.57 -6.88
C ASN A 14 7.29 6.73 -7.24
N VAL A 15 7.59 7.47 -8.31
CA VAL A 15 6.73 8.58 -8.77
C VAL A 15 5.33 8.07 -9.14
N VAL A 16 5.25 6.96 -9.86
CA VAL A 16 3.98 6.33 -10.23
C VAL A 16 3.18 5.89 -8.99
N GLN A 17 3.85 5.29 -8.00
CA GLN A 17 3.20 4.88 -6.74
C GLN A 17 2.66 6.06 -5.94
N ILE A 18 3.36 7.20 -5.94
CA ILE A 18 2.88 8.42 -5.28
C ILE A 18 1.60 8.91 -5.97
N GLY A 19 1.61 9.00 -7.30
CA GLY A 19 0.42 9.41 -8.06
C GLY A 19 -0.77 8.48 -7.83
N LEU A 20 -0.53 7.16 -7.82
CA LEU A 20 -1.55 6.15 -7.53
C LEU A 20 -2.15 6.33 -6.14
N ARG A 21 -1.33 6.55 -5.09
CA ARG A 21 -1.84 6.76 -3.73
C ARG A 21 -2.68 8.03 -3.59
N THR A 22 -2.45 9.03 -4.44
CA THR A 22 -3.26 10.26 -4.44
C THR A 22 -4.62 10.04 -5.10
N VAL A 23 -4.67 9.35 -6.25
CA VAL A 23 -5.92 9.11 -7.00
C VAL A 23 -6.73 7.97 -6.38
N LEU A 24 -6.04 6.92 -5.95
CA LEU A 24 -6.58 5.72 -5.33
C LEU A 24 -5.92 5.56 -3.95
N PRO A 25 -6.44 6.27 -2.92
CA PRO A 25 -5.90 6.16 -1.59
C PRO A 25 -5.96 4.70 -1.10
N PRO A 26 -5.04 4.28 -0.21
CA PRO A 26 -5.11 2.97 0.38
C PRO A 26 -6.44 2.83 1.13
N ARG A 27 -7.08 1.68 0.97
CA ARG A 27 -8.34 1.37 1.66
C ARG A 27 -8.22 0.04 2.39
N CYS A 28 -8.94 -0.06 3.50
CA CYS A 28 -9.12 -1.26 4.29
C CYS A 28 -9.64 -2.38 3.40
N GLY A 29 -8.96 -3.52 3.40
CA GLY A 29 -9.36 -4.70 2.62
C GLY A 29 -10.69 -5.33 3.05
N GLY A 30 -11.23 -4.94 4.21
CA GLY A 30 -12.52 -5.39 4.73
C GLY A 30 -13.67 -4.44 4.39
N CYS A 31 -13.67 -3.25 5.01
CA CYS A 31 -14.77 -2.29 4.90
C CYS A 31 -14.56 -1.15 3.89
N GLY A 32 -13.33 -0.97 3.38
CA GLY A 32 -13.01 0.09 2.41
C GLY A 32 -12.71 1.47 3.01
N GLU A 33 -12.62 1.60 4.34
CA GLU A 33 -12.16 2.83 5.01
C GLU A 33 -10.74 3.22 4.58
N ILE A 34 -10.42 4.51 4.50
CA ILE A 34 -9.09 4.96 4.08
C ILE A 34 -8.03 4.61 5.14
N THR A 35 -6.90 4.06 4.70
CA THR A 35 -5.79 3.63 5.56
C THR A 35 -4.47 4.27 5.14
N ASP A 36 -3.47 4.22 6.02
CA ASP A 36 -2.14 4.78 5.74
C ASP A 36 -1.30 3.92 4.79
N THR A 37 -1.51 2.60 4.81
CA THR A 37 -0.73 1.64 4.03
C THR A 37 -1.61 0.72 3.19
N THR A 38 -1.08 0.34 2.03
CA THR A 38 -1.67 -0.66 1.15
C THR A 38 -1.70 -2.01 1.88
N HIS A 39 -2.78 -2.77 1.69
CA HIS A 39 -3.01 -4.07 2.36
C HIS A 39 -3.26 -4.00 3.87
N ALA A 40 -3.47 -2.81 4.43
CA ALA A 40 -3.94 -2.67 5.81
C ALA A 40 -5.42 -3.04 5.96
N VAL A 41 -5.80 -3.33 7.20
CA VAL A 41 -7.18 -3.42 7.66
C VAL A 41 -7.35 -2.47 8.84
N CYS A 42 -8.50 -1.80 8.94
CA CYS A 42 -8.78 -0.89 10.06
C CYS A 42 -8.93 -1.66 11.37
N ALA A 43 -8.84 -0.95 12.50
CA ALA A 43 -8.91 -1.56 13.83
C ALA A 43 -10.19 -2.39 14.04
N ASP A 44 -11.33 -1.92 13.55
CA ASP A 44 -12.60 -2.63 13.65
C ASP A 44 -12.62 -3.94 12.85
N CYS A 45 -12.16 -3.91 11.60
CA CYS A 45 -12.05 -5.12 10.79
C CYS A 45 -11.02 -6.09 11.38
N TRP A 46 -9.90 -5.57 11.90
CA TRP A 46 -8.85 -6.38 12.51
C TRP A 46 -9.35 -7.10 13.77
N ALA A 47 -10.12 -6.42 14.62
CA ALA A 47 -10.73 -7.00 15.82
C ALA A 47 -11.70 -8.16 15.49
N GLY A 48 -12.28 -8.18 14.29
CA GLY A 48 -13.18 -9.24 13.82
C GLY A 48 -12.48 -10.44 13.17
N LEU A 49 -11.16 -10.40 12.96
CA LEU A 49 -10.45 -11.48 12.27
C LEU A 49 -10.38 -12.76 13.13
N ARG A 50 -10.64 -13.90 12.49
CA ARG A 50 -10.34 -15.22 13.07
C ARG A 50 -9.08 -15.78 12.45
N PHE A 51 -8.05 -15.97 13.27
CA PHE A 51 -6.80 -16.56 12.84
C PHE A 51 -6.95 -18.07 12.68
N ILE A 52 -6.47 -18.59 11.55
CA ILE A 52 -6.33 -20.03 11.35
C ILE A 52 -5.12 -20.47 12.19
N THR A 53 -5.34 -21.39 13.11
CA THR A 53 -4.28 -22.00 13.93
C THR A 53 -3.81 -23.30 13.26
N ALA A 54 -2.51 -23.56 13.31
CA ALA A 54 -1.91 -24.79 12.82
C ALA A 54 -2.16 -25.97 13.77
#